data_AF-A0A954H9G6-F1
#
_entry.id   AF-A0A954H9G6-F1
#
_cell.length_a   1.000
_cell.length_b   1.000
_cell.length_c   1.000
_cell.angle_alpha   90.00
_cell.angle_beta   90.00
_cell.angle_gamma   90.00
#
_symmetry.space_group_name_H-M   'P 1'
#
loop_
_entity.id
_entity.type
_entity.pdbx_description
1 polymer ?
#
loop_
_entity_poly.entity_id
_entity_poly.type
_entity_poly.pdbx_seq_one_letter_code
_entity_poly.pdbx_strand_id
1 'polypeptide(L)'
;MYKLMAILSTTLLFSGCQTIQTDANKAMMETKRQLRIKPSDYNDGTEDLDEDWSFVGEQGRGDMPKEKESDGLTNFLESEKARSINRNLGIY
;
A
#
# COMPACT_ATOMS: atom_id res chain seq x y z
N MET A 1 -56.58 -15.54 24.46
CA MET A 1 -55.96 -14.20 24.27
C MET A 1 -54.45 -14.22 24.44
N TYR A 2 -53.91 -14.85 25.49
CA TYR A 2 -52.46 -14.98 25.76
C TYR A 2 -51.63 -15.61 24.61
N LYS A 3 -52.18 -16.61 23.88
CA LYS A 3 -51.49 -17.23 22.73
C LYS A 3 -51.27 -16.26 21.55
N LEU A 4 -52.21 -15.36 21.28
CA LEU A 4 -52.09 -14.36 20.23
C LEU A 4 -51.09 -13.25 20.61
N MET A 5 -51.07 -12.86 21.89
CA MET A 5 -50.11 -11.89 22.41
C MET A 5 -48.66 -12.44 22.38
N ALA A 6 -48.47 -13.73 22.66
CA ALA A 6 -47.16 -14.38 22.58
C ALA A 6 -46.60 -14.40 21.15
N ILE A 7 -47.45 -14.70 20.15
CA ILE A 7 -47.05 -14.73 18.74
C ILE A 7 -46.68 -13.32 18.24
N LEU A 8 -47.47 -12.30 18.60
CA LEU A 8 -47.21 -10.91 18.25
C LEU A 8 -45.91 -10.38 18.88
N SER A 9 -45.62 -10.79 20.13
CA SER A 9 -44.36 -10.47 20.79
C SER A 9 -43.15 -11.07 20.08
N THR A 10 -43.26 -12.30 19.57
CA THR A 10 -42.14 -12.95 18.88
C THR A 10 -41.87 -12.34 17.51
N THR A 11 -42.89 -11.98 16.73
CA THR A 11 -42.68 -11.42 15.38
C THR A 11 -42.03 -10.03 15.41
N LEU A 12 -42.29 -9.24 16.45
CA LEU A 12 -41.66 -7.93 16.67
C LEU A 12 -40.17 -8.04 17.03
N LEU A 13 -39.72 -9.17 17.60
CA LEU A 13 -38.32 -9.38 17.95
C LEU A 13 -37.47 -9.84 16.73
N PHE A 14 -38.07 -10.56 15.78
CA PHE A 14 -37.37 -11.03 14.59
C PHE A 14 -37.10 -9.92 13.56
N SER A 15 -38.00 -8.93 13.45
CA SER A 15 -37.84 -7.82 12.50
C SER A 15 -36.65 -6.91 12.86
N GLY A 16 -36.31 -6.78 14.14
CA GLY A 16 -35.17 -5.97 14.60
C GLY A 16 -33.79 -6.57 14.31
N CYS A 17 -33.69 -7.89 14.19
CA CYS A 17 -32.40 -8.55 13.92
C CYS A 17 -31.97 -8.39 12.46
N GLN A 18 -32.93 -8.30 11.55
CA GLN A 18 -32.69 -8.22 10.11
C GLN A 18 -32.20 -6.83 9.67
N THR A 19 -32.67 -5.75 10.32
CA THR A 19 -32.20 -4.38 10.10
C THR A 19 -30.77 -4.18 10.59
N ILE A 20 -30.44 -4.72 11.77
CA ILE A 20 -29.08 -4.69 12.33
C ILE A 20 -28.10 -5.41 11.40
N GLN A 21 -28.49 -6.56 10.82
CA GLN A 21 -27.65 -7.26 9.86
C GLN A 21 -27.39 -6.45 8.59
N THR A 22 -28.40 -5.78 8.04
CA THR A 22 -28.22 -4.96 6.84
C THR A 22 -27.33 -3.75 7.10
N ASP A 23 -27.45 -3.14 8.27
CA ASP A 23 -26.64 -1.96 8.63
C ASP A 23 -25.21 -2.35 9.00
N ALA A 24 -25.01 -3.47 9.70
CA ALA A 24 -23.69 -4.03 9.98
C ALA A 24 -22.93 -4.39 8.68
N ASN A 25 -23.63 -4.98 7.70
CA ASN A 25 -23.04 -5.31 6.41
C ASN A 25 -22.64 -4.04 5.62
N LYS A 26 -23.45 -2.99 5.65
CA LYS A 26 -23.11 -1.69 5.04
C LYS A 26 -21.90 -1.06 5.72
N ALA A 27 -21.88 -1.01 7.06
CA ALA A 27 -20.77 -0.48 7.83
C ALA A 27 -19.46 -1.25 7.54
N MET A 28 -19.53 -2.59 7.44
CA MET A 28 -18.38 -3.41 7.06
C MET A 28 -17.90 -3.12 5.63
N MET A 29 -18.82 -2.96 4.66
CA MET A 29 -18.48 -2.64 3.28
C MET A 29 -17.79 -1.28 3.16
N GLU A 30 -18.31 -0.27 3.86
CA GLU A 30 -17.71 1.08 3.89
C GLU A 30 -16.34 1.06 4.56
N THR A 31 -16.20 0.38 5.70
CA THR A 31 -14.91 0.20 6.39
C THR A 31 -13.89 -0.48 5.48
N LYS A 32 -14.28 -1.54 4.78
CA LYS A 32 -13.41 -2.25 3.84
C LYS A 32 -12.99 -1.36 2.67
N ARG A 33 -13.87 -0.46 2.22
CA ARG A 33 -13.56 0.50 1.16
C ARG A 33 -12.59 1.58 1.62
N GLN A 34 -12.68 2.02 2.88
CA GLN A 34 -11.74 2.96 3.49
C GLN A 34 -10.34 2.36 3.67
N LEU A 35 -10.27 1.08 4.01
CA LEU A 35 -9.00 0.35 4.14
C LEU A 35 -8.44 -0.16 2.80
N ARG A 36 -9.14 0.07 1.68
CA ARG A 36 -8.67 -0.37 0.37
C ARG A 36 -7.53 0.55 -0.08
N ILE A 37 -6.29 0.08 0.09
CA ILE A 37 -5.10 0.74 -0.44
C ILE A 37 -5.29 0.94 -1.94
N LYS A 38 -5.30 2.20 -2.39
CA LYS A 38 -5.28 2.51 -3.82
C LYS A 38 -3.82 2.66 -4.25
N PRO A 39 -3.43 2.08 -5.39
CA PRO A 39 -2.09 2.31 -5.94
C PRO A 39 -1.79 3.80 -6.17
N SER A 40 -2.83 4.61 -6.47
CA SER A 40 -2.71 6.06 -6.64
C SER A 40 -2.39 6.83 -5.35
N ASP A 41 -2.65 6.23 -4.18
CA ASP A 41 -2.41 6.88 -2.89
C ASP A 41 -0.97 6.62 -2.40
N TYR A 42 -0.24 5.72 -3.08
CA TYR A 42 1.19 5.53 -2.88
C TYR A 42 1.94 6.56 -3.72
N ASN A 43 2.51 7.56 -3.06
CA ASN A 43 3.49 8.47 -3.64
C ASN A 43 4.86 8.08 -3.10
N ASP A 44 5.70 7.48 -3.94
CA ASP A 44 7.09 7.21 -3.59
C ASP A 44 7.90 8.51 -3.72
N GLY A 45 8.05 9.24 -2.62
CA GLY A 45 8.86 10.46 -2.57
C GLY A 45 10.37 10.24 -2.82
N THR A 46 10.78 9.04 -3.22
CA THR A 46 12.12 8.73 -3.70
C THR A 46 12.20 8.56 -5.23
N GLU A 47 11.09 8.77 -5.95
CA GLU A 47 11.08 8.89 -7.42
C GLU A 47 11.71 10.21 -7.88
N ASP A 48 11.57 11.28 -7.09
CA ASP A 48 12.34 12.49 -7.25
C ASP A 48 13.77 12.20 -6.77
N LEU A 49 14.67 11.98 -7.73
CA LEU A 49 16.09 11.76 -7.47
C LEU A 49 16.71 13.05 -6.94
N ASP A 50 16.56 13.31 -5.63
CA ASP A 50 17.23 14.42 -4.97
C ASP A 50 18.75 14.14 -5.00
N GLU A 51 19.45 14.85 -5.89
CA GLU A 51 20.92 14.84 -6.02
C GLU A 51 21.62 15.19 -4.69
N ASP A 52 20.90 15.82 -3.77
CA ASP A 52 21.34 16.25 -2.45
C ASP A 52 21.93 15.14 -1.59
N TRP A 53 21.61 13.86 -1.82
CA TRP A 53 22.16 12.73 -1.04
C TRP A 53 23.25 11.93 -1.75
N SER A 54 23.60 12.27 -2.98
CA SER A 54 24.65 11.60 -3.75
C SER A 54 26.02 11.60 -3.04
N PHE A 55 26.33 12.69 -2.32
CA PHE A 55 27.57 12.83 -1.56
C PHE A 55 27.71 11.78 -0.43
N VAL A 56 26.59 11.33 0.16
CA VAL A 56 26.62 10.31 1.23
C VAL A 56 27.02 8.95 0.65
N GLY A 57 26.57 8.64 -0.55
CA GLY A 57 26.99 7.43 -1.26
C GLY A 57 28.49 7.43 -1.56
N GLU A 58 29.01 8.57 -2.01
CA GLU A 58 30.44 8.74 -2.29
C GLU A 58 31.29 8.66 -1.01
N GLN A 59 30.86 9.33 0.07
CA GLN A 59 31.54 9.25 1.37
C GLN A 59 31.47 7.84 1.98
N GLY A 60 30.34 7.16 1.88
CA GLY A 60 30.14 5.81 2.42
C GLY A 60 30.99 4.75 1.73
N ARG A 61 31.34 4.94 0.46
CA ARG A 61 32.23 4.04 -0.29
C ARG A 61 33.71 4.21 0.07
N GLY A 62 34.13 5.39 0.56
CA GLY A 62 35.54 5.68 0.80
C GLY A 62 36.40 5.42 -0.44
N ASP A 63 37.41 4.55 -0.31
CA ASP A 63 38.36 4.21 -1.38
C ASP A 63 37.96 2.98 -2.22
N MET A 64 36.71 2.48 -2.11
CA MET A 64 36.30 1.32 -2.90
C MET A 64 36.36 1.60 -4.41
N PRO A 65 36.84 0.64 -5.23
CA PRO A 65 36.91 0.79 -6.69
C PRO A 65 35.51 0.77 -7.32
N LYS A 66 35.31 1.58 -8.38
CA LYS A 66 34.06 1.59 -9.14
C LYS A 66 34.05 0.42 -10.13
N GLU A 67 32.92 -0.27 -10.24
CA GLU A 67 32.73 -1.40 -11.14
C GLU A 67 31.97 -0.94 -12.38
N LYS A 68 32.44 -1.35 -13.56
CA LYS A 68 31.77 -1.02 -14.82
C LYS A 68 30.81 -2.14 -15.17
N GLU A 69 29.54 -1.79 -15.39
CA GLU A 69 28.52 -2.72 -15.82
C GLU A 69 28.90 -3.33 -17.18
N SER A 70 28.82 -4.65 -17.26
CA SER A 70 29.42 -5.41 -18.37
C SER A 70 28.44 -5.62 -19.52
N ASP A 71 27.13 -5.56 -19.24
CA ASP A 71 26.09 -5.75 -20.24
C ASP A 71 25.38 -4.43 -20.56
N GLY A 72 25.46 -4.01 -21.83
CA GLY A 72 24.81 -2.77 -22.31
C GLY A 72 23.27 -2.78 -22.24
N LEU A 73 22.67 -3.82 -21.66
CA LEU A 73 21.22 -4.03 -21.52
C LEU A 73 20.69 -3.68 -20.14
N THR A 74 21.53 -3.74 -19.09
CA THR A 74 21.09 -3.48 -17.71
C THR A 74 20.53 -2.07 -17.55
N ASN A 75 21.16 -1.07 -18.18
CA ASN A 75 20.65 0.30 -18.19
C ASN A 75 19.27 0.48 -18.85
N PHE A 76 18.86 -0.44 -19.73
CA PHE A 76 17.56 -0.40 -20.40
C PHE A 76 16.47 -1.16 -19.62
N LEU A 77 16.86 -2.21 -18.89
CA LEU A 77 15.94 -3.04 -18.09
C LEU A 77 15.71 -2.47 -16.68
N GLU A 78 16.67 -1.71 -16.15
CA GLU A 78 16.60 -1.15 -14.81
C GLU A 78 15.77 0.14 -14.73
N SER A 79 14.99 0.22 -13.64
CA SER A 79 14.31 1.46 -13.27
C SER A 79 15.32 2.58 -12.97
N GLU A 80 14.90 3.83 -13.07
CA GLU A 80 15.75 4.98 -12.75
C GLU A 80 16.25 4.96 -11.30
N LYS A 81 15.41 4.45 -10.38
CA LYS A 81 15.76 4.20 -8.99
C LYS A 81 16.83 3.11 -8.82
N ALA A 82 16.73 2.01 -9.55
CA ALA A 82 17.77 0.97 -9.51
C ALA A 82 19.12 1.52 -10.02
N ARG A 83 19.09 2.33 -11.08
CA ARG A 83 20.28 3.00 -11.62
C ARG A 83 20.89 4.01 -10.64
N SER A 84 20.09 4.76 -9.89
CA SER A 84 20.62 5.69 -8.89
C SER A 84 21.28 4.97 -7.71
N ILE A 85 20.70 3.83 -7.28
CA ILE A 85 21.30 2.96 -6.26
C ILE A 85 22.61 2.37 -6.78
N ASN A 86 22.63 1.83 -7.99
CA ASN A 86 23.84 1.28 -8.61
C ASN A 86 24.94 2.33 -8.69
N ARG A 87 24.61 3.57 -9.08
CA ARG A 87 25.56 4.69 -9.10
C ARG A 87 26.12 5.02 -7.72
N ASN A 88 25.29 5.04 -6.68
CA ASN A 88 25.74 5.24 -5.29
C ASN A 88 26.60 4.06 -4.80
N LEU A 89 26.29 2.85 -5.25
CA LEU A 89 27.10 1.65 -5.04
C LEU A 89 28.32 1.60 -5.97
N GLY A 90 28.55 2.61 -6.82
CA GLY A 90 29.66 2.75 -7.75
C GLY A 90 29.72 1.74 -8.89
N ILE A 91 28.56 1.21 -9.27
CA ILE A 91 28.31 0.44 -10.49
C ILE A 91 27.86 1.44 -11.57
N TYR A 92 28.52 1.45 -12.74
CA TYR A 92 28.28 2.44 -13.80
C TYR A 92 28.36 1.89 -15.23
#